data_AF-A0A2L0EVY3-F1
#
_entry.id   AF-A0A2L0EVY3-F1
#
_cell.length_a   1.000
_cell.length_b   1.000
_cell.length_c   1.000
_cell.angle_alpha   90.00
_cell.angle_beta   90.00
_cell.angle_gamma   90.00
#
_symmetry.space_group_name_H-M   'P 1'
#
loop_
_entity.id
_entity.type
_entity.pdbx_description
1 polymer ?
#
loop_
_entity_poly.entity_id
_entity_poly.type
_entity_poly.pdbx_seq_one_letter_code
_entity_poly.pdbx_strand_id
1 'polypeptide(L)'
;MRLLPPVRSGRRMLLAVLPLVLVSACSGGCGGAERRAPAGAGEQARAGAGERPESEGRGEPMAHVINRKCDFSKVTAQLESNECTPQIDGFDFEGLLINTPEEVVFEGAGNLSRAGGRFVLCGACRFKQSFMNLRGHFVDQILFVAVNARTHEAYSGKLETVPNAIPSPDPDDGLDPDMLIGEVFNPDLGELLGLPAEEAEYIVYATIGPYRSNTLTTRVRPRKAP
;
A
#
# COMPACT_ATOMS: atom_id res chain seq x y z
N MET A 1 12.49 59.16 2.86
CA MET A 1 11.72 58.08 2.20
C MET A 1 12.06 58.07 0.71
N ARG A 2 12.80 57.08 0.24
CA ARG A 2 13.12 56.87 -1.19
C ARG A 2 12.50 55.54 -1.61
N LEU A 3 11.59 55.58 -2.58
CA LEU A 3 10.91 54.43 -3.18
C LEU A 3 11.84 53.80 -4.23
N LEU A 4 12.07 52.49 -4.14
CA LEU A 4 12.74 51.70 -5.17
C LEU A 4 11.70 51.14 -6.15
N PRO A 5 12.00 51.06 -7.46
CA PRO A 5 11.08 50.52 -8.46
C PRO A 5 11.12 48.99 -8.55
N PRO A 6 10.09 48.35 -9.14
CA PRO A 6 9.95 46.90 -9.18
C PRO A 6 10.83 46.24 -10.26
N VAL A 7 11.41 45.10 -9.89
CA VAL A 7 12.19 44.21 -10.76
C VAL A 7 11.24 43.37 -11.63
N ARG A 8 11.34 43.52 -12.95
CA ARG A 8 10.66 42.66 -13.93
C ARG A 8 11.40 41.33 -14.07
N SER A 9 10.78 40.24 -13.63
CA SER A 9 11.26 38.87 -13.86
C SER A 9 10.87 38.41 -15.27
N GLY A 10 11.88 38.06 -16.07
CA GLY A 10 11.74 37.61 -17.45
C GLY A 10 11.29 36.15 -17.54
N ARG A 11 10.25 35.90 -18.33
CA ARG A 11 9.83 34.57 -18.79
C ARG A 11 10.93 33.95 -19.67
N ARG A 12 11.48 32.81 -19.26
CA ARG A 12 12.22 31.90 -20.15
C ARG A 12 11.26 30.81 -20.64
N MET A 13 10.93 30.85 -21.93
CA MET A 13 10.35 29.73 -22.66
C MET A 13 11.42 28.64 -22.79
N LEU A 14 11.17 27.45 -22.24
CA LEU A 14 11.89 26.25 -22.63
C LEU A 14 11.15 25.61 -23.81
N LEU A 15 11.82 25.53 -24.96
CA LEU A 15 11.43 24.66 -26.07
C LEU A 15 11.60 23.20 -25.65
N ALA A 16 10.54 22.41 -25.82
CA ALA A 16 10.59 20.96 -25.72
C ALA A 16 11.31 20.38 -26.95
N VAL A 17 12.33 19.56 -26.73
CA VAL A 17 12.96 18.71 -27.75
C VAL A 17 12.53 17.28 -27.46
N LEU A 18 11.63 16.74 -28.28
CA LEU A 18 11.24 15.34 -28.30
C LEU A 18 12.32 14.51 -29.01
N PRO A 19 12.87 13.44 -28.40
CA PRO A 19 13.64 12.46 -29.15
C PRO A 19 12.70 11.44 -29.82
N LEU A 20 12.80 11.39 -31.14
CA LEU A 20 12.26 10.38 -32.02
C LEU A 20 12.99 9.05 -31.76
N VAL A 21 12.34 8.06 -31.15
CA VAL A 21 12.92 6.71 -31.02
C VAL A 21 12.41 5.84 -32.17
N LEU A 22 13.35 5.44 -33.03
CA LEU A 22 13.15 4.51 -34.14
C LEU A 22 12.74 3.13 -33.62
N VAL A 23 11.66 2.59 -34.19
CA VAL A 23 11.28 1.18 -34.10
C VAL A 23 12.16 0.39 -35.07
N SER A 24 13.06 -0.43 -34.54
CA SER A 24 13.85 -1.39 -35.31
C SER A 24 13.04 -2.67 -35.51
N ALA A 25 12.69 -2.97 -36.75
CA ALA A 25 12.02 -4.20 -37.14
C ALA A 25 13.05 -5.34 -37.25
N CYS A 26 12.99 -6.32 -36.36
CA CYS A 26 13.70 -7.59 -36.52
C CYS A 26 12.91 -8.52 -37.44
N SER A 27 13.34 -8.56 -38.70
CA SER A 27 13.00 -9.58 -39.68
C SER A 27 13.98 -10.75 -39.60
N GLY A 28 13.46 -11.98 -39.61
CA GLY A 28 14.17 -13.15 -40.16
C GLY A 28 14.54 -14.24 -39.15
N GLY A 29 14.03 -15.45 -39.39
CA GLY A 29 14.49 -16.64 -38.69
C GLY A 29 13.58 -17.87 -38.82
N CYS A 30 13.22 -18.26 -40.04
CA CYS A 30 12.58 -19.56 -40.30
C CYS A 30 13.60 -20.70 -40.15
N GLY A 31 13.29 -21.66 -39.27
CA GLY A 31 13.84 -23.02 -39.23
C GLY A 31 12.97 -23.79 -38.24
N GLY A 32 12.21 -24.82 -38.60
CA GLY A 32 12.56 -25.92 -39.49
C GLY A 32 13.08 -27.09 -38.65
N ALA A 33 12.23 -27.67 -37.80
CA ALA A 33 12.53 -28.92 -37.10
C ALA A 33 11.23 -29.70 -36.83
N GLU A 34 10.88 -30.46 -37.85
CA GLU A 34 10.02 -31.63 -37.87
C GLU A 34 10.44 -32.64 -36.79
N ARG A 35 9.49 -33.11 -35.96
CA ARG A 35 9.52 -34.45 -35.33
C ARG A 35 8.18 -34.84 -34.69
N ARG A 36 7.45 -35.64 -35.48
CA ARG A 36 6.68 -36.85 -35.13
C ARG A 36 6.05 -36.97 -33.74
N ALA A 37 4.72 -37.02 -33.76
CA ALA A 37 3.91 -37.77 -32.80
C ALA A 37 4.22 -39.28 -32.88
N PRO A 38 3.93 -40.01 -31.79
CA PRO A 38 3.06 -41.16 -31.97
C PRO A 38 1.88 -41.16 -30.98
N ALA A 39 0.74 -41.56 -31.53
CA ALA A 39 -0.43 -42.00 -30.80
C ALA A 39 -0.09 -43.23 -29.95
N GLY A 40 -0.57 -43.24 -28.71
CA GLY A 40 -0.57 -44.40 -27.83
C GLY A 40 -1.83 -44.36 -26.98
N ALA A 41 -2.90 -44.91 -27.54
CA ALA A 41 -4.10 -45.28 -26.79
C ALA A 41 -3.74 -46.50 -25.93
N GLY A 42 -3.91 -46.36 -24.61
CA GLY A 42 -3.69 -47.40 -23.62
C GLY A 42 -4.75 -47.29 -22.55
N GLU A 43 -5.66 -48.24 -22.61
CA GLU A 43 -6.89 -48.41 -21.86
C GLU A 43 -6.64 -49.14 -20.51
N GLN A 44 -7.62 -48.99 -19.59
CA GLN A 44 -7.85 -49.78 -18.36
C GLN A 44 -6.93 -49.54 -17.14
N ALA A 45 -7.50 -49.02 -16.05
CA ALA A 45 -8.09 -49.84 -14.98
C ALA A 45 -8.15 -49.14 -13.61
N ARG A 46 -9.29 -49.37 -12.92
CA ARG A 46 -9.47 -49.49 -11.46
C ARG A 46 -9.59 -48.23 -10.61
N ALA A 47 -10.86 -47.97 -10.31
CA ALA A 47 -11.41 -47.74 -8.98
C ALA A 47 -10.42 -47.90 -7.81
N GLY A 48 -10.12 -46.79 -7.17
CA GLY A 48 -9.61 -46.70 -5.82
C GLY A 48 -10.29 -45.51 -5.16
N ALA A 49 -11.47 -45.75 -4.58
CA ALA A 49 -12.08 -44.84 -3.63
C ALA A 49 -11.20 -44.84 -2.37
N GLY A 50 -10.12 -44.07 -2.41
CA GLY A 50 -9.37 -43.69 -1.23
C GLY A 50 -10.17 -42.61 -0.53
N GLU A 51 -10.80 -42.97 0.59
CA GLU A 51 -11.24 -42.01 1.59
C GLU A 51 -10.04 -41.11 1.93
N ARG A 52 -10.04 -39.91 1.37
CA ARG A 52 -9.17 -38.85 1.87
C ARG A 52 -9.65 -38.57 3.29
N PRO A 53 -8.80 -38.67 4.32
CA PRO A 53 -9.17 -38.10 5.60
C PRO A 53 -9.45 -36.62 5.35
N GLU A 54 -10.70 -36.23 5.55
CA GLU A 54 -11.08 -34.85 5.78
C GLU A 54 -10.32 -34.43 7.04
N SER A 55 -9.06 -34.05 6.89
CA SER A 55 -8.39 -33.21 7.86
C SER A 55 -9.06 -31.84 7.73
N GLU A 56 -10.25 -31.72 8.31
CA GLU A 56 -10.77 -30.47 8.86
C GLU A 56 -9.81 -30.02 9.97
N GLY A 57 -8.60 -29.63 9.58
CA GLY A 57 -7.87 -28.61 10.30
C GLY A 57 -8.64 -27.32 10.06
N ARG A 58 -9.77 -27.14 10.76
CA ARG A 58 -10.29 -25.82 11.07
C ARG A 58 -9.25 -25.18 11.97
N GLY A 59 -8.18 -24.68 11.35
CA GLY A 59 -7.31 -23.72 12.01
C GLY A 59 -8.24 -22.63 12.50
N GLU A 60 -8.28 -22.44 13.82
CA GLU A 60 -9.04 -21.34 14.39
C GLU A 60 -8.59 -20.08 13.64
N PRO A 61 -9.50 -19.38 12.95
CA PRO A 61 -9.11 -18.22 12.16
C PRO A 61 -8.50 -17.22 13.14
N MET A 62 -7.19 -16.99 13.02
CA MET A 62 -6.48 -16.07 13.90
C MET A 62 -7.22 -14.73 13.89
N ALA A 63 -7.76 -14.39 15.06
CA ALA A 63 -8.78 -13.38 15.23
C ALA A 63 -8.15 -11.98 15.21
N HIS A 64 -7.76 -11.48 14.04
CA HIS A 64 -7.55 -10.06 13.93
C HIS A 64 -8.91 -9.36 13.88
N VAL A 65 -9.06 -8.28 14.66
CA VAL A 65 -10.31 -7.53 14.74
C VAL A 65 -10.08 -6.14 14.14
N ILE A 66 -10.81 -5.84 13.06
CA ILE A 66 -10.82 -4.52 12.42
C ILE A 66 -12.14 -3.83 12.76
N ASN A 67 -12.10 -2.82 13.62
CA ASN A 67 -13.28 -2.02 13.94
C ASN A 67 -13.60 -1.07 12.77
N ARG A 68 -14.55 -1.46 11.92
CA ARG A 68 -15.02 -0.65 10.78
C ARG A 68 -15.94 0.52 11.18
N LYS A 69 -16.37 0.59 12.45
CA LYS A 69 -17.33 1.59 12.96
C LYS A 69 -16.69 2.63 13.89
N CYS A 70 -15.37 2.78 13.83
CA CYS A 70 -14.63 3.76 14.60
C CYS A 70 -14.72 5.17 13.98
N ASP A 71 -14.33 6.19 14.75
CA ASP A 71 -14.32 7.59 14.31
C ASP A 71 -12.92 8.05 13.87
N PHE A 72 -12.67 7.99 12.57
CA PHE A 72 -11.41 8.44 11.97
C PHE A 72 -11.09 9.93 12.20
N SER A 73 -12.08 10.76 12.56
CA SER A 73 -11.83 12.17 12.86
C SER A 73 -11.01 12.37 14.13
N LYS A 74 -11.03 11.40 15.05
CA LYS A 74 -10.28 11.41 16.32
C LYS A 74 -8.83 10.97 16.18
N VAL A 75 -8.41 10.48 15.01
CA VAL A 75 -7.03 10.02 14.81
C VAL A 75 -6.11 11.22 14.62
N THR A 76 -5.25 11.47 15.59
CA THR A 76 -4.42 12.69 15.66
C THR A 76 -2.92 12.45 15.53
N ALA A 77 -2.41 11.33 16.06
CA ALA A 77 -0.99 10.99 16.06
C ALA A 77 -0.66 9.90 15.04
N GLN A 78 0.47 10.05 14.34
CA GLN A 78 0.87 9.15 13.25
C GLN A 78 1.37 7.78 13.72
N LEU A 79 1.86 7.64 14.96
CA LEU A 79 2.50 6.40 15.45
C LEU A 79 1.88 5.92 16.77
N GLU A 80 0.61 6.23 17.01
CA GLU A 80 -0.10 5.82 18.22
C GLU A 80 -1.30 4.93 17.90
N SER A 81 -1.50 3.89 18.71
CA SER A 81 -2.67 3.03 18.59
C SER A 81 -3.93 3.78 19.02
N ASN A 82 -5.04 3.52 18.34
CA ASN A 82 -6.33 4.14 18.57
C ASN A 82 -7.48 3.15 18.24
N GLU A 83 -8.73 3.56 18.43
CA GLU A 83 -9.91 2.71 18.20
C GLU A 83 -10.08 2.19 16.76
N CYS A 84 -9.45 2.84 15.77
CA CYS A 84 -9.44 2.43 14.37
C CYS A 84 -8.25 1.52 14.02
N THR A 85 -7.27 1.39 14.91
CA THR A 85 -6.09 0.55 14.66
C THR A 85 -6.51 -0.93 14.67
N PRO A 86 -6.17 -1.71 13.62
CA PRO A 86 -6.40 -3.15 13.61
C PRO A 86 -5.80 -3.82 14.86
N GLN A 87 -6.61 -4.61 15.56
CA GLN A 87 -6.14 -5.39 16.71
C GLN A 87 -5.62 -6.74 16.20
N ILE A 88 -4.37 -7.03 16.51
CA ILE A 88 -3.70 -8.28 16.14
C ILE A 88 -3.65 -9.16 17.38
N ASP A 89 -4.56 -10.14 17.45
CA ASP A 89 -4.57 -11.12 18.53
C ASP A 89 -3.57 -12.26 18.27
N GLY A 90 -3.05 -12.83 19.35
CA GLY A 90 -2.05 -13.90 19.32
C GLY A 90 -0.63 -13.41 19.08
N PHE A 91 0.34 -14.31 19.22
CA PHE A 91 1.77 -14.00 19.09
C PHE A 91 2.36 -14.38 17.74
N ASP A 92 1.61 -15.08 16.88
CA ASP A 92 2.17 -15.71 15.67
C ASP A 92 1.84 -14.96 14.38
N PHE A 93 1.06 -13.87 14.45
CA PHE A 93 0.74 -13.09 13.27
C PHE A 93 1.98 -12.36 12.76
N GLU A 94 2.38 -12.69 11.53
CA GLU A 94 3.41 -11.98 10.78
C GLU A 94 2.81 -11.38 9.51
N GLY A 95 2.80 -10.05 9.41
CA GLY A 95 2.13 -9.36 8.32
C GLY A 95 1.77 -7.90 8.65
N LEU A 96 0.91 -7.33 7.82
CA LEU A 96 0.35 -6.00 8.05
C LEU A 96 -1.16 -6.01 7.81
N LEU A 97 -1.87 -5.18 8.58
CA LEU A 97 -3.30 -4.95 8.47
C LEU A 97 -3.56 -3.44 8.43
N ILE A 98 -4.58 -3.06 7.69
CA ILE A 98 -4.99 -1.67 7.54
C ILE A 98 -6.49 -1.51 7.74
N ASN A 99 -6.88 -0.30 8.10
CA ASN A 99 -8.24 0.17 8.24
C ASN A 99 -8.33 1.58 7.66
N THR A 100 -9.34 1.83 6.84
CA THR A 100 -9.62 3.13 6.23
C THR A 100 -11.09 3.50 6.41
N PRO A 101 -11.45 4.79 6.43
CA PRO A 101 -12.85 5.19 6.42
C PRO A 101 -13.56 4.65 5.18
N GLU A 102 -14.83 4.29 5.30
CA GLU A 102 -15.64 3.87 4.14
C GLU A 102 -15.92 5.04 3.18
N GLU A 103 -15.96 6.26 3.73
CA GLU A 103 -16.22 7.49 3.01
C GLU A 103 -15.36 8.64 3.54
N VAL A 104 -14.78 9.42 2.64
CA VAL A 104 -14.08 10.67 2.90
C VAL A 104 -14.83 11.77 2.19
N VAL A 105 -15.29 12.74 2.95
CA VAL A 105 -15.94 13.94 2.42
C VAL A 105 -14.90 15.04 2.30
N PHE A 106 -14.85 15.70 1.15
CA PHE A 106 -13.93 16.81 0.92
C PHE A 106 -14.62 18.13 0.55
N GLU A 107 -13.91 19.22 0.79
CA GLU A 107 -14.26 20.60 0.48
C GLU A 107 -13.16 21.25 -0.37
N GLY A 108 -13.55 22.02 -1.37
CA GLY A 108 -12.63 22.72 -2.26
C GLY A 108 -12.15 21.88 -3.46
N ALA A 109 -11.06 22.33 -4.07
CA ALA A 109 -10.45 21.73 -5.25
C ALA A 109 -8.93 21.57 -5.03
N GLY A 110 -8.25 20.81 -5.89
CA GLY A 110 -6.83 20.51 -5.77
C GLY A 110 -6.63 19.10 -5.21
N ASN A 111 -5.77 18.94 -4.20
CA ASN A 111 -5.51 17.65 -3.57
C ASN A 111 -6.25 17.53 -2.22
N LEU A 112 -6.62 16.31 -1.87
CA LEU A 112 -7.03 15.97 -0.52
C LEU A 112 -5.93 16.38 0.46
N SER A 113 -6.33 17.10 1.48
CA SER A 113 -5.42 17.62 2.49
C SER A 113 -6.17 17.75 3.80
N ARG A 114 -5.42 17.93 4.89
CA ARG A 114 -6.00 18.08 6.23
C ARG A 114 -7.05 19.19 6.33
N ALA A 115 -6.95 20.25 5.52
CA ALA A 115 -7.89 21.36 5.48
C ALA A 115 -9.16 21.05 4.66
N GLY A 116 -9.03 20.23 3.61
CA GLY A 116 -10.10 19.94 2.67
C GLY A 116 -10.83 18.63 2.92
N GLY A 117 -10.23 17.66 3.62
CA GLY A 117 -10.81 16.35 3.88
C GLY A 117 -9.72 15.34 4.20
N ARG A 118 -9.77 14.74 5.40
CA ARG A 118 -8.72 13.84 5.89
C ARG A 118 -8.97 12.41 5.42
N PHE A 119 -8.01 11.84 4.70
CA PHE A 119 -8.05 10.43 4.31
C PHE A 119 -7.04 9.65 5.15
N VAL A 120 -7.34 9.50 6.44
CA VAL A 120 -6.47 8.78 7.37
C VAL A 120 -6.61 7.27 7.17
N LEU A 121 -5.48 6.58 7.01
CA LEU A 121 -5.38 5.13 7.14
C LEU A 121 -4.85 4.83 8.54
N CYS A 122 -5.40 3.83 9.22
CA CYS A 122 -4.84 3.28 10.46
C CYS A 122 -4.35 1.87 10.18
N GLY A 123 -3.12 1.55 10.57
CA GLY A 123 -2.55 0.24 10.34
C GLY A 123 -1.69 -0.25 11.48
N ALA A 124 -1.51 -1.55 11.49
CA ALA A 124 -0.64 -2.25 12.41
C ALA A 124 0.12 -3.32 11.61
N CYS A 125 1.39 -3.51 11.92
CA CYS A 125 2.19 -4.57 11.35
C CYS A 125 2.97 -5.29 12.44
N ARG A 126 3.36 -6.53 12.14
CA ARG A 126 4.22 -7.33 12.98
C ARG A 126 5.13 -8.18 12.11
N PHE A 127 6.44 -8.06 12.29
CA PHE A 127 7.44 -8.81 11.53
C PHE A 127 8.58 -9.23 12.43
N LYS A 128 9.33 -10.25 12.01
CA LYS A 128 10.58 -10.62 12.69
C LYS A 128 11.53 -9.44 12.75
N GLN A 129 12.30 -9.30 13.83
CA GLN A 129 13.30 -8.23 13.95
C GLN A 129 14.30 -8.26 12.78
N SER A 130 14.69 -9.45 12.34
CA SER A 130 15.58 -9.66 11.21
C SER A 130 14.96 -9.40 9.83
N PHE A 131 13.64 -9.14 9.77
CA PHE A 131 12.91 -8.97 8.52
C PHE A 131 13.55 -7.89 7.64
N MET A 132 14.01 -8.29 6.46
CA MET A 132 14.65 -7.43 5.45
C MET A 132 15.83 -6.59 5.99
N ASN A 133 16.50 -7.01 7.08
CA ASN A 133 17.52 -6.24 7.79
C ASN A 133 17.03 -4.87 8.28
N LEU A 134 15.72 -4.72 8.52
CA LEU A 134 15.11 -3.47 8.99
C LEU A 134 15.20 -3.29 10.51
N ARG A 135 15.66 -4.32 11.23
CA ARG A 135 15.93 -4.28 12.67
C ARG A 135 14.74 -3.79 13.51
N GLY A 136 13.50 -4.08 13.10
CA GLY A 136 12.33 -3.62 13.84
C GLY A 136 11.80 -2.23 13.47
N HIS A 137 12.41 -1.54 12.50
CA HIS A 137 11.93 -0.26 11.96
C HIS A 137 11.31 -0.48 10.58
N PHE A 138 10.02 -0.75 10.54
CA PHE A 138 9.31 -1.16 9.33
C PHE A 138 8.54 -0.01 8.68
N VAL A 139 7.98 0.90 9.49
CA VAL A 139 6.98 1.89 9.05
C VAL A 139 7.44 2.76 7.87
N ASP A 140 8.70 3.19 7.85
CA ASP A 140 9.27 4.02 6.76
C ASP A 140 9.51 3.24 5.46
N GLN A 141 9.50 1.90 5.52
CA GLN A 141 9.62 1.03 4.36
C GLN A 141 8.28 0.56 3.79
N ILE A 142 7.18 0.79 4.51
CA ILE A 142 5.84 0.45 4.03
C ILE A 142 5.47 1.34 2.85
N LEU A 143 5.16 0.70 1.72
CA LEU A 143 4.60 1.36 0.55
C LEU A 143 3.07 1.35 0.63
N PHE A 144 2.49 2.53 0.75
CA PHE A 144 1.05 2.75 0.72
C PHE A 144 0.60 2.93 -0.73
N VAL A 145 -0.53 2.32 -1.09
CA VAL A 145 -1.08 2.37 -2.45
C VAL A 145 -2.58 2.65 -2.41
N ALA A 146 -3.02 3.59 -3.23
CA ALA A 146 -4.43 3.83 -3.54
C ALA A 146 -4.63 3.79 -5.05
N VAL A 147 -5.56 2.97 -5.54
CA VAL A 147 -5.86 2.84 -6.96
C VAL A 147 -7.27 3.36 -7.21
N ASN A 148 -7.43 4.33 -8.10
CA ASN A 148 -8.74 4.80 -8.51
C ASN A 148 -9.44 3.67 -9.28
N ALA A 149 -10.56 3.16 -8.74
CA ALA A 149 -11.26 1.99 -9.27
C ALA A 149 -11.84 2.22 -10.68
N ARG A 150 -12.08 3.47 -11.08
CA ARG A 150 -12.61 3.83 -12.39
C ARG A 150 -11.51 4.04 -13.42
N THR A 151 -10.46 4.78 -13.08
CA THR A 151 -9.40 5.16 -14.03
C THR A 151 -8.22 4.20 -14.02
N HIS A 152 -8.14 3.33 -13.01
CA HIS A 152 -6.99 2.46 -12.70
C HIS A 152 -5.68 3.21 -12.46
N GLU A 153 -5.75 4.53 -12.25
CA GLU A 153 -4.58 5.31 -11.86
C GLU A 153 -4.16 4.94 -10.45
N ALA A 154 -2.88 4.63 -10.28
CA ALA A 154 -2.30 4.22 -9.02
C ALA A 154 -1.48 5.36 -8.41
N TYR A 155 -1.73 5.62 -7.15
CA TYR A 155 -1.02 6.58 -6.31
C TYR A 155 -0.27 5.79 -5.25
N SER A 156 1.01 6.09 -5.04
CA SER A 156 1.83 5.35 -4.07
C SER A 156 2.88 6.23 -3.41
N GLY A 157 3.16 5.96 -2.14
CA GLY A 157 4.11 6.73 -1.34
C GLY A 157 4.57 5.98 -0.11
N LYS A 158 5.66 6.46 0.50
CA LYS A 158 6.21 5.97 1.77
C LYS A 158 6.23 7.11 2.76
N LEU A 159 6.10 6.81 4.05
CA LEU A 159 6.29 7.83 5.09
C LEU A 159 7.72 8.38 5.01
N GLU A 160 7.85 9.69 4.87
CA GLU A 160 9.16 10.34 4.90
C GLU A 160 9.71 10.28 6.32
N THR A 161 10.88 9.69 6.48
CA THR A 161 11.68 9.87 7.68
C THR A 161 12.12 11.34 7.70
N VAL A 162 11.83 12.03 8.81
CA VAL A 162 12.21 13.44 8.98
C VAL A 162 13.68 13.63 8.61
N PRO A 163 14.05 14.59 7.75
CA PRO A 163 15.45 14.86 7.46
C PRO A 163 16.21 15.14 8.76
N ASN A 164 17.28 14.40 9.03
CA ASN A 164 18.01 14.39 10.31
C ASN A 164 17.25 13.79 11.49
N ALA A 165 16.31 12.88 11.25
CA ALA A 165 15.89 11.94 12.29
C ALA A 165 17.17 11.32 12.86
N ILE A 166 17.42 11.59 14.14
CA ILE A 166 18.47 10.91 14.88
C ILE A 166 18.11 9.44 14.73
N PRO A 167 18.97 8.59 14.15
CA PRO A 167 18.71 7.17 14.08
C PRO A 167 18.31 6.74 15.48
N SER A 168 17.15 6.11 15.64
CA SER A 168 16.85 5.44 16.90
C SER A 168 18.09 4.63 17.27
N PRO A 169 18.57 4.68 18.53
CA PRO A 169 19.68 3.84 18.94
C PRO A 169 19.37 2.43 18.44
N ASP A 170 20.32 1.83 17.73
CA ASP A 170 20.15 0.50 17.15
C ASP A 170 19.45 -0.38 18.21
N PRO A 171 18.28 -0.95 17.90
CA PRO A 171 17.56 -1.74 18.89
C PRO A 171 18.49 -2.86 19.33
N ASP A 172 18.78 -2.82 20.63
CA ASP A 172 19.70 -3.67 21.38
C ASP A 172 20.05 -4.96 20.62
N ASP A 173 21.31 -5.11 20.20
CA ASP A 173 21.83 -6.20 19.36
C ASP A 173 21.62 -7.62 19.97
N GLY A 174 21.03 -7.71 21.16
CA GLY A 174 20.71 -8.93 21.90
C GLY A 174 19.26 -9.41 21.82
N LEU A 175 18.38 -8.73 21.08
CA LEU A 175 17.05 -9.26 20.79
C LEU A 175 17.15 -10.45 19.81
N ASP A 176 16.27 -11.43 20.00
CA ASP A 176 16.22 -12.62 19.14
C ASP A 176 15.80 -12.21 17.71
N PRO A 177 16.58 -12.56 16.66
CA PRO A 177 16.24 -12.21 15.28
C PRO A 177 14.88 -12.74 14.79
N ASP A 178 14.36 -13.80 15.43
CA ASP A 178 13.05 -14.38 15.16
C ASP A 178 11.93 -13.78 16.04
N MET A 179 12.27 -12.88 16.98
CA MET A 179 11.28 -12.14 17.75
C MET A 179 10.45 -11.26 16.84
N LEU A 180 9.13 -11.36 16.96
CA LEU A 180 8.21 -10.50 16.26
C LEU A 180 8.09 -9.14 16.95
N ILE A 181 8.38 -8.07 16.20
CA ILE A 181 8.24 -6.68 16.61
C ILE A 181 7.02 -6.10 15.92
N GLY A 182 6.16 -5.43 16.69
CA GLY A 182 4.95 -4.78 16.19
C GLY A 182 5.08 -3.27 16.13
N GLU A 183 4.55 -2.66 15.07
CA GLU A 183 4.46 -1.20 14.93
C GLU A 183 3.05 -0.80 14.48
N VAL A 184 2.66 0.44 14.77
CA VAL A 184 1.40 1.05 14.35
C VAL A 184 1.67 2.32 13.55
N PHE A 185 0.81 2.63 12.60
CA PHE A 185 0.98 3.78 11.72
C PHE A 185 -0.36 4.35 11.28
N ASN A 186 -0.46 5.68 11.23
CA ASN A 186 -1.67 6.42 10.90
C ASN A 186 -1.44 7.55 9.86
N PRO A 187 -0.96 7.26 8.64
CA PRO A 187 -0.72 8.29 7.64
C PRO A 187 -2.03 8.93 7.15
N ASP A 188 -1.97 10.22 6.79
CA ASP A 188 -3.00 10.85 5.95
C ASP A 188 -2.68 10.55 4.48
N LEU A 189 -3.40 9.61 3.87
CA LEU A 189 -3.17 9.19 2.50
C LEU A 189 -3.45 10.29 1.48
N GLY A 190 -4.35 11.23 1.80
CA GLY A 190 -4.65 12.35 0.91
C GLY A 190 -3.41 13.20 0.67
N GLU A 191 -2.74 13.56 1.76
CA GLU A 191 -1.49 14.33 1.74
C GLU A 191 -0.31 13.49 1.26
N LEU A 192 -0.14 12.28 1.82
CA LEU A 192 1.00 11.41 1.52
C LEU A 192 1.08 11.01 0.04
N LEU A 193 -0.05 10.70 -0.57
CA LEU A 193 -0.12 10.22 -1.95
C LEU A 193 -0.45 11.34 -2.95
N GLY A 194 -0.73 12.56 -2.47
CA GLY A 194 -1.19 13.66 -3.30
C GLY A 194 -2.49 13.37 -4.03
N LEU A 195 -3.45 12.70 -3.36
CA LEU A 195 -4.69 12.28 -4.00
C LEU A 195 -5.51 13.50 -4.43
N PRO A 196 -6.10 13.50 -5.64
CA PRO A 196 -6.95 14.59 -6.08
C PRO A 196 -8.24 14.67 -5.26
N ALA A 197 -8.68 15.89 -4.96
CA ALA A 197 -9.95 16.20 -4.34
C ALA A 197 -11.07 16.14 -5.38
N GLU A 198 -11.38 14.93 -5.84
CA GLU A 198 -12.44 14.64 -6.80
C GLU A 198 -13.27 13.43 -6.38
N GLU A 199 -14.46 13.29 -6.96
CA GLU A 199 -15.29 12.12 -6.70
C GLU A 199 -14.67 10.86 -7.32
N ALA A 200 -14.29 9.92 -6.44
CA ALA A 200 -13.62 8.69 -6.80
C ALA A 200 -13.89 7.58 -5.79
N GLU A 201 -13.62 6.35 -6.20
CA GLU A 201 -13.58 5.18 -5.33
C GLU A 201 -12.16 4.62 -5.39
N TYR A 202 -11.51 4.51 -4.24
CA TYR A 202 -10.12 4.06 -4.16
C TYR A 202 -10.04 2.68 -3.54
N ILE A 203 -9.33 1.78 -4.23
CA ILE A 203 -8.88 0.49 -3.71
C ILE A 203 -7.54 0.72 -3.00
N VAL A 204 -7.52 0.56 -1.69
CA VAL A 204 -6.38 0.89 -0.83
C VAL A 204 -5.77 -0.38 -0.26
N TYR A 205 -4.45 -0.45 -0.30
CA TYR A 205 -3.65 -1.47 0.36
C TYR A 205 -2.25 -0.94 0.69
N ALA A 206 -1.54 -1.66 1.55
CA ALA A 206 -0.14 -1.38 1.87
C ALA A 206 0.71 -2.64 1.62
N THR A 207 2.00 -2.45 1.38
CA THR A 207 2.95 -3.54 1.13
C THR A 207 4.31 -3.28 1.77
N ILE A 208 5.00 -4.35 2.16
CA ILE A 208 6.40 -4.33 2.58
C ILE A 208 7.04 -5.67 2.25
N GLY A 209 8.07 -5.66 1.40
CA GLY A 209 8.69 -6.89 0.88
C GLY A 209 7.64 -7.82 0.24
N PRO A 210 7.54 -9.10 0.67
CA PRO A 210 6.56 -10.04 0.14
C PRO A 210 5.16 -9.90 0.77
N TYR A 211 5.00 -9.08 1.82
CA TYR A 211 3.74 -8.96 2.53
C TYR A 211 2.86 -7.86 1.93
N ARG A 212 1.57 -8.17 1.85
CA ARG A 212 0.51 -7.24 1.42
C ARG A 212 -0.59 -7.25 2.47
N SER A 213 -1.12 -6.07 2.79
CA SER A 213 -2.25 -5.95 3.71
C SER A 213 -3.54 -6.50 3.12
N ASN A 214 -4.58 -6.58 3.95
CA ASN A 214 -5.95 -6.58 3.45
C ASN A 214 -6.20 -5.38 2.51
N THR A 215 -7.11 -5.55 1.57
CA THR A 215 -7.51 -4.50 0.62
C THR A 215 -8.85 -3.93 1.03
N LEU A 216 -8.96 -2.61 1.04
CA LEU A 216 -10.16 -1.88 1.43
C LEU A 216 -10.60 -0.94 0.32
N THR A 217 -11.87 -0.60 0.30
CA THR A 217 -12.43 0.38 -0.63
C THR A 217 -12.93 1.58 0.14
N THR A 218 -12.55 2.77 -0.31
CA THR A 218 -12.95 4.05 0.28
C THR A 218 -13.51 4.96 -0.80
N ARG A 219 -14.68 5.53 -0.54
CA ARG A 219 -15.32 6.50 -1.44
C ARG A 219 -14.91 7.91 -1.05
N VAL A 220 -14.49 8.71 -2.01
CA VAL A 220 -14.16 10.12 -1.84
C VAL A 220 -15.23 10.93 -2.54
N ARG A 221 -15.86 11.88 -1.84
CA ARG A 221 -16.99 12.68 -2.38
C ARG A 221 -16.96 14.13 -1.92
N PRO A 222 -17.45 15.07 -2.74
CA PRO A 222 -17.56 16.46 -2.32
C PRO A 222 -18.64 16.60 -1.23
N ARG A 223 -18.44 17.52 -0.29
CA ARG A 223 -19.48 17.92 0.65
C ARG A 223 -20.65 18.51 -0.13
N LYS A 224 -21.85 17.96 0.05
CA LYS A 224 -23.07 18.57 -0.51
C LYS A 224 -23.28 19.93 0.12
N ALA A 225 -23.52 20.94 -0.71
CA ALA A 225 -23.97 22.24 -0.23
C ALA A 225 -25.30 22.06 0.54
N PRO A 226 -25.48 22.75 1.68
CA PRO A 226 -26.71 22.69 2.47
C PRO A 226 -27.95 23.18 1.71
#